data_AF-A0A956XKZ0-F1
#
_entry.id   AF-A0A956XKZ0-F1
#
_cell.length_a   1.000
_cell.length_b   1.000
_cell.length_c   1.000
_cell.angle_alpha   90.00
_cell.angle_beta   90.00
_cell.angle_gamma   90.00
#
_symmetry.space_group_name_H-M   'P 1'
#
loop_
_entity.id
_entity.type
_entity.pdbx_description
1 polymer ?
#
loop_
_entity_poly.entity_id
_entity_poly.type
_entity_poly.pdbx_seq_one_letter_code
_entity_poly.pdbx_strand_id
1 'polypeptide(L)'
;MTIPHTNIGWRMLLLASGASLFIWLMLEDTQLLPLLMLCLLAAVLFLLNPVLRRFAGIKTSPILFLASATMLGGLIGSGTALLAALMMFLKTAWHSHIFPDYPVPMMIAMLERLPIWAIVGLALGASFGL
;
A
#
# COMPACT_ATOMS: atom_id res chain seq x y z
N MET A 1 -20.72 -14.35 0.88
CA MET A 1 -19.76 -14.39 2.01
C MET A 1 -20.09 -13.27 2.99
N THR A 2 -19.75 -13.39 4.28
CA THR A 2 -19.92 -12.32 5.28
C THR A 2 -18.59 -11.61 5.52
N ILE A 3 -18.57 -10.29 5.43
CA ILE A 3 -17.34 -9.49 5.62
C ILE A 3 -17.05 -9.34 7.12
N PRO A 4 -15.80 -9.54 7.56
CA PRO A 4 -15.44 -9.47 8.98
C PRO A 4 -15.46 -8.03 9.51
N HIS A 5 -15.67 -7.89 10.82
CA HIS A 5 -15.57 -6.60 11.52
C HIS A 5 -14.11 -6.24 11.84
N THR A 6 -13.78 -4.96 11.77
CA THR A 6 -12.50 -4.45 12.30
C THR A 6 -12.55 -4.39 13.82
N ASN A 7 -11.51 -4.90 14.50
CA ASN A 7 -11.36 -4.81 15.94
C ASN A 7 -10.29 -3.76 16.34
N ILE A 8 -10.00 -3.64 17.64
CA ILE A 8 -8.94 -2.73 18.13
C ILE A 8 -7.56 -3.12 17.61
N GLY A 9 -7.27 -4.43 17.48
CA GLY A 9 -6.00 -4.93 16.93
C GLY A 9 -5.74 -4.44 15.51
N TRP A 10 -6.78 -4.44 14.66
CA TRP A 10 -6.70 -3.88 13.31
C TRP A 10 -6.30 -2.40 13.30
N ARG A 11 -6.86 -1.61 14.22
CA ARG A 11 -6.50 -0.19 14.36
C ARG A 11 -5.06 -0.01 14.82
N MET A 12 -4.62 -0.83 15.78
CA MET A 12 -3.23 -0.81 16.24
C MET A 12 -2.26 -1.18 15.11
N LEU A 13 -2.58 -2.17 14.28
CA LEU A 13 -1.78 -2.52 13.10
C LEU A 13 -1.70 -1.37 12.10
N LEU A 14 -2.81 -0.70 11.82
CA LEU A 14 -2.83 0.47 10.93
C LEU A 14 -1.92 1.59 11.47
N LEU A 15 -2.04 1.92 12.75
CA LEU A 15 -1.19 2.93 13.39
C LEU A 15 0.29 2.51 13.40
N ALA A 16 0.57 1.25 13.73
CA ALA A 16 1.93 0.71 13.75
C ALA A 16 2.57 0.73 12.35
N SER A 17 1.80 0.44 11.29
CA SER A 17 2.30 0.51 9.91
C SER A 17 2.68 1.94 9.51
N GLY A 18 1.86 2.94 9.88
CA GLY A 18 2.17 4.35 9.67
C GLY A 18 3.40 4.78 10.46
N ALA A 19 3.47 4.43 11.75
CA ALA A 19 4.64 4.72 12.59
C ALA A 19 5.93 4.09 12.04
N SER A 20 5.84 2.87 11.49
CA SER A 20 6.98 2.19 10.88
C SER A 20 7.54 2.93 9.67
N LEU A 21 6.69 3.57 8.86
CA LEU A 21 7.14 4.43 7.75
C LEU A 21 7.92 5.65 8.28
N PHE A 22 7.44 6.29 9.35
CA PHE A 22 8.16 7.41 9.97
C PHE A 22 9.49 6.99 10.58
N ILE A 23 9.53 5.83 11.25
CA ILE A 23 10.77 5.27 11.77
C ILE A 23 11.75 5.00 10.61
N TRP A 24 11.27 4.39 9.51
CA TRP A 24 12.11 4.11 8.35
C TRP A 24 12.66 5.40 7.68
N LEU A 25 11.90 6.50 7.70
CA LEU A 25 12.40 7.80 7.24
C LEU A 25 13.59 8.31 8.06
N MET A 26 13.69 7.96 9.34
CA MET A 26 14.80 8.37 10.22
C MET A 26 16.06 7.51 10.06
N LEU A 27 15.94 6.32 9.47
CA LEU A 27 17.08 5.41 9.29
C LEU A 27 17.87 5.80 8.02
N GLU A 28 19.20 5.79 8.09
CA GLU A 28 20.07 5.99 6.92
C GLU A 28 20.18 4.72 6.05
N ASP A 29 19.04 4.17 5.63
CA ASP A 29 18.95 2.98 4.77
C ASP A 29 18.28 3.30 3.42
N THR A 30 18.94 2.97 2.33
CA THR A 30 18.47 3.19 0.95
C THR A 30 17.98 1.91 0.26
N GLN A 31 17.87 0.80 1.00
CA GLN A 31 17.37 -0.45 0.45
C GLN A 31 15.89 -0.33 0.04
N LEU A 32 15.62 -0.76 -1.20
CA LEU A 32 14.29 -0.69 -1.80
C LEU A 32 13.30 -1.69 -1.21
N LEU A 33 13.76 -2.91 -0.93
CA LEU A 33 12.86 -3.99 -0.56
C LEU A 33 12.13 -3.71 0.77
N PRO A 34 12.79 -3.28 1.86
CA PRO A 34 12.10 -2.91 3.10
C PRO A 34 11.09 -1.78 2.89
N LEU A 35 11.45 -0.76 2.10
CA LEU A 35 10.55 0.35 1.76
C LEU A 35 9.29 -0.17 1.06
N LEU A 36 9.44 -0.98 0.01
CA LEU A 36 8.32 -1.51 -0.76
C LEU A 36 7.39 -2.37 0.11
N MET A 37 7.94 -3.18 1.01
CA MET A 37 7.15 -4.00 1.93
C MET A 37 6.35 -3.15 2.91
N LEU A 38 6.95 -2.09 3.47
CA LEU A 38 6.26 -1.16 4.36
C LEU A 38 5.16 -0.37 3.63
N CYS A 39 5.45 0.11 2.42
CA CYS A 39 4.46 0.81 1.59
C CYS A 39 3.30 -0.10 1.18
N LEU A 40 3.58 -1.36 0.83
CA LEU A 40 2.56 -2.36 0.52
C LEU A 40 1.66 -2.61 1.74
N LEU A 41 2.26 -2.87 2.90
CA LEU A 41 1.53 -3.08 4.15
C LEU A 41 0.63 -1.87 4.48
N ALA A 42 1.17 -0.66 4.40
CA ALA A 42 0.43 0.57 4.66
C ALA A 42 -0.72 0.77 3.65
N ALA A 43 -0.48 0.54 2.35
CA ALA A 43 -1.49 0.64 1.31
C ALA A 43 -2.63 -0.38 1.52
N VAL A 44 -2.30 -1.64 1.82
CA VAL A 44 -3.27 -2.69 2.16
C VAL A 44 -4.13 -2.27 3.35
N LEU A 45 -3.51 -1.92 4.48
CA LEU A 45 -4.24 -1.59 5.70
C LEU A 45 -5.10 -0.35 5.53
N PHE A 46 -4.56 0.70 4.88
CA PHE A 46 -5.27 1.95 4.66
C PHE A 46 -6.48 1.78 3.75
N LEU A 47 -6.34 1.06 2.62
CA LEU A 47 -7.42 0.89 1.64
C LEU A 47 -8.44 -0.16 2.04
N LEU A 48 -8.03 -1.21 2.75
CA LEU A 48 -8.94 -2.26 3.21
C LEU A 48 -9.79 -1.80 4.41
N ASN A 49 -9.27 -0.93 5.27
CA ASN A 49 -9.98 -0.44 6.46
C ASN A 49 -11.36 0.18 6.17
N PRO A 50 -11.54 1.15 5.25
CA PRO A 50 -12.86 1.70 4.94
C PRO A 50 -13.80 0.67 4.34
N VAL A 51 -13.29 -0.27 3.54
CA VAL A 51 -14.09 -1.37 2.95
C VAL A 51 -14.64 -2.27 4.05
N LEU A 52 -13.77 -2.74 4.95
CA LEU A 52 -14.19 -3.57 6.08
C LEU A 52 -15.18 -2.83 6.98
N ARG A 53 -14.91 -1.56 7.32
CA ARG A 53 -15.81 -0.79 8.19
C ARG A 53 -17.18 -0.53 7.57
N ARG A 54 -17.25 -0.29 6.27
CA ARG A 54 -18.50 0.05 5.57
C ARG A 54 -19.35 -1.18 5.29
N PHE A 55 -18.72 -2.32 4.99
CA PHE A 55 -19.42 -3.50 4.50
C PHE A 55 -19.41 -4.69 5.49
N ALA A 56 -18.84 -4.53 6.69
CA ALA A 56 -18.85 -5.58 7.71
C ALA A 56 -20.27 -6.08 8.01
N GLY A 57 -20.43 -7.40 8.09
CA GLY A 57 -21.70 -8.08 8.36
C GLY A 57 -22.67 -8.14 7.17
N ILE A 58 -22.41 -7.43 6.07
CA ILE A 58 -23.26 -7.48 4.87
C ILE A 58 -22.97 -8.77 4.10
N LYS A 59 -24.02 -9.47 3.67
CA LYS A 59 -23.91 -10.59 2.73
C LYS A 59 -23.74 -10.04 1.33
N THR A 60 -22.62 -10.33 0.69
CA THR A 60 -22.33 -9.93 -0.69
C THR A 60 -22.51 -11.10 -1.65
N SER A 61 -22.94 -10.79 -2.89
CA SER A 61 -22.95 -11.77 -3.98
C SER A 61 -21.51 -12.11 -4.39
N PRO A 62 -21.24 -13.35 -4.86
CA PRO A 62 -19.89 -13.74 -5.28
C PRO A 62 -19.30 -12.84 -6.37
N ILE A 63 -20.12 -12.42 -7.34
CA ILE A 63 -19.69 -11.56 -8.44
C ILE A 63 -19.27 -10.18 -7.94
N LEU A 64 -20.06 -9.59 -7.02
CA LEU A 64 -19.72 -8.29 -6.45
C LEU A 64 -18.48 -8.37 -5.55
N PHE A 65 -18.32 -9.48 -4.82
CA PHE A 65 -17.13 -9.75 -4.03
C PHE A 65 -15.88 -9.86 -4.92
N LEU A 66 -15.92 -10.65 -5.99
CA LEU A 66 -14.84 -10.77 -6.97
C LEU A 66 -14.48 -9.42 -7.59
N ALA A 67 -15.48 -8.68 -8.08
CA ALA A 67 -15.26 -7.37 -8.71
C ALA A 67 -14.63 -6.36 -7.72
N SER A 68 -15.14 -6.30 -6.49
CA SER A 68 -14.61 -5.40 -5.45
C SER A 68 -13.21 -5.81 -4.98
N ALA A 69 -12.95 -7.11 -4.80
CA ALA A 69 -11.62 -7.62 -4.44
C ALA A 69 -10.59 -7.32 -5.54
N THR A 70 -10.97 -7.52 -6.81
CA THR A 70 -10.15 -7.18 -7.99
C THR A 70 -9.81 -5.68 -8.00
N MET A 71 -10.83 -4.81 -7.93
CA MET A 71 -10.63 -3.35 -7.92
C MET A 71 -9.78 -2.90 -6.73
N LEU A 72 -10.04 -3.43 -5.55
CA LEU A 72 -9.27 -3.11 -4.34
C LEU A 72 -7.81 -3.53 -4.48
N GLY A 73 -7.54 -4.71 -5.05
CA GLY A 73 -6.19 -5.16 -5.37
C GLY A 73 -5.46 -4.19 -6.30
N GLY A 74 -6.12 -3.73 -7.37
CA GLY A 74 -5.56 -2.72 -8.28
C GLY A 74 -5.25 -1.38 -7.61
N LEU A 75 -6.11 -0.94 -6.69
CA LEU A 75 -5.88 0.25 -5.87
C LEU A 75 -4.72 0.07 -4.90
N ILE A 76 -4.58 -1.11 -4.28
CA ILE A 76 -3.45 -1.45 -3.40
C ILE A 76 -2.14 -1.43 -4.18
N GLY A 77 -2.11 -2.04 -5.37
CA GLY A 77 -0.93 -2.02 -6.25
C GLY A 77 -0.52 -0.60 -6.62
N SER A 78 -1.45 0.20 -7.15
CA SER A 78 -1.21 1.61 -7.48
C SER A 78 -0.77 2.43 -6.27
N GLY A 79 -1.46 2.25 -5.14
CA GLY A 79 -1.16 2.94 -3.89
C GLY A 79 0.23 2.62 -3.35
N THR A 80 0.70 1.38 -3.53
CA THR A 80 2.05 0.97 -3.13
C THR A 80 3.11 1.73 -3.93
N ALA A 81 2.98 1.79 -5.25
CA ALA A 81 3.93 2.50 -6.11
C ALA A 81 3.96 4.01 -5.82
N LEU A 82 2.79 4.63 -5.67
CA LEU A 82 2.66 6.05 -5.33
C LEU A 82 3.27 6.36 -3.95
N LEU A 83 2.96 5.54 -2.94
CA LEU A 83 3.48 5.72 -1.60
C LEU A 83 4.99 5.52 -1.55
N ALA A 84 5.53 4.55 -2.30
CA ALA A 84 6.97 4.34 -2.39
C ALA A 84 7.69 5.56 -3.01
N ALA A 85 7.18 6.10 -4.12
CA ALA A 85 7.74 7.31 -4.73
C ALA A 85 7.69 8.52 -3.78
N LEU A 86 6.58 8.68 -3.04
CA LEU A 86 6.44 9.72 -2.03
C LEU A 86 7.45 9.54 -0.88
N MET A 87 7.63 8.32 -0.38
CA MET A 87 8.60 8.05 0.69
C MET A 87 10.05 8.27 0.24
N MET A 88 10.39 7.91 -1.00
CA MET A 88 11.71 8.22 -1.58
C MET A 88 11.97 9.74 -1.62
N PHE A 89 10.97 10.51 -2.05
CA PHE A 89 11.02 11.97 -2.06
C PHE A 89 11.21 12.54 -0.65
N LEU A 90 10.36 12.12 0.30
CA LEU A 90 10.41 12.61 1.68
C LEU A 90 11.74 12.28 2.35
N LYS A 91 12.28 11.08 2.14
CA LYS A 91 13.58 10.68 2.68
C LYS A 91 14.71 11.55 2.16
N THR A 92 14.76 11.74 0.85
CA THR A 92 15.76 12.59 0.18
C THR A 92 15.68 14.04 0.67
N ALA A 93 14.46 14.56 0.85
CA ALA A 93 14.25 15.91 1.37
C ALA A 93 14.63 16.05 2.86
N TRP A 94 14.44 14.99 3.65
CA TRP A 94 14.69 14.99 5.09
C TRP A 94 16.18 14.96 5.43
N HIS A 95 16.98 14.11 4.77
CA HIS A 95 18.39 13.92 5.14
C HIS A 95 19.37 14.97 4.62
N SER A 96 18.96 15.83 3.69
CA SER A 96 19.77 16.97 3.19
C SER A 96 21.22 16.60 2.80
N HIS A 97 21.43 15.39 2.28
CA HIS A 97 22.73 14.95 1.80
C HIS A 97 23.11 15.67 0.49
N ILE A 98 24.42 15.86 0.27
CA ILE A 98 24.95 16.41 -0.99
C ILE A 98 24.54 15.54 -2.18
N PHE A 99 24.55 14.22 -1.98
CA PHE A 99 24.03 13.24 -2.93
C PHE A 99 22.66 12.74 -2.45
N PRO A 100 21.63 12.76 -3.30
CA PRO A 100 20.29 12.34 -2.89
C PRO A 100 20.26 10.84 -2.57
N ASP A 101 19.58 10.48 -1.48
CA ASP A 101 19.32 9.07 -1.10
C ASP A 101 18.65 8.29 -2.24
N TYR A 102 17.70 8.94 -2.91
CA TYR A 102 17.05 8.43 -4.10
C TYR A 102 17.14 9.47 -5.22
N PRO A 103 17.75 9.15 -6.37
CA PRO A 103 17.83 10.07 -7.48
C PRO A 103 16.46 10.23 -8.16
N VAL A 104 16.17 11.44 -8.67
CA VAL A 104 14.87 11.75 -9.33
C VAL A 104 14.48 10.74 -10.44
N PRO A 105 15.39 10.29 -11.33
CA PRO A 105 15.05 9.27 -12.33
C PRO A 105 14.52 7.96 -11.73
N MET A 106 14.95 7.60 -10.52
CA MET A 106 14.50 6.40 -9.83
C MET A 106 13.06 6.55 -9.30
N MET A 107 12.71 7.74 -8.80
CA MET A 107 11.33 8.05 -8.39
C MET A 107 10.39 8.03 -9.60
N ILE A 108 10.82 8.62 -10.72
CA ILE A 108 10.07 8.59 -11.98
C ILE A 108 9.89 7.16 -12.47
N ALA A 109 10.95 6.34 -12.47
CA ALA A 109 10.86 4.93 -12.85
C ALA A 109 9.89 4.12 -11.96
N MET A 110 9.71 4.50 -10.69
CA MET A 110 8.68 3.90 -9.83
C MET A 110 7.26 4.30 -10.29
N LEU A 111 7.06 5.57 -10.61
CA LEU A 111 5.78 6.09 -11.11
C LEU A 111 5.42 5.52 -12.49
N GLU A 112 6.39 5.37 -13.39
CA GLU A 112 6.21 4.74 -14.70
C GLU A 112 5.78 3.27 -14.60
N ARG A 113 6.14 2.59 -13.50
CA ARG A 113 5.73 1.21 -13.21
C ARG A 113 4.34 1.11 -12.58
N LEU A 114 3.67 2.23 -12.28
CA LEU A 114 2.33 2.24 -11.70
C LEU A 114 1.34 1.34 -12.45
N PRO A 115 1.29 1.31 -13.80
CA PRO A 115 0.40 0.40 -14.53
C PRO A 115 0.69 -1.08 -14.24
N ILE A 116 1.96 -1.47 -14.15
CA ILE A 116 2.37 -2.85 -13.83
C ILE A 116 1.96 -3.21 -12.40
N TRP A 117 2.18 -2.32 -11.43
CA TRP A 117 1.75 -2.54 -10.05
C TRP A 117 0.22 -2.65 -9.94
N ALA A 118 -0.51 -1.83 -10.68
CA ALA A 118 -1.97 -1.90 -10.76
C ALA A 118 -2.44 -3.24 -11.33
N ILE A 119 -1.84 -3.71 -12.43
CA ILE A 119 -2.17 -5.00 -13.07
C ILE A 119 -1.90 -6.17 -12.12
N VAL A 120 -0.73 -6.20 -11.47
CA VAL A 120 -0.39 -7.23 -10.48
C VAL A 120 -1.40 -7.20 -9.32
N GLY A 121 -1.74 -6.00 -8.84
CA GLY A 121 -2.77 -5.80 -7.82
C GLY A 121 -4.14 -6.33 -8.25
N LEU A 122 -4.59 -6.01 -9.46
CA LEU A 122 -5.85 -6.52 -10.03
C LEU A 122 -5.85 -8.05 -10.07
N ALA A 123 -4.76 -8.66 -10.55
CA ALA A 123 -4.62 -10.12 -10.64
C ALA A 123 -4.65 -10.81 -9.26
N LEU A 124 -3.96 -10.25 -8.27
CA LEU A 124 -3.99 -10.76 -6.90
C LEU A 124 -5.39 -10.59 -6.27
N GLY A 125 -6.02 -9.43 -6.46
CA GLY A 125 -7.38 -9.16 -6.00
C GLY A 125 -8.40 -10.11 -6.61
N ALA A 126 -8.28 -10.39 -7.91
CA ALA A 126 -9.11 -11.39 -8.59
C ALA A 126 -8.88 -12.79 -8.02
N SER A 127 -7.63 -13.16 -7.76
CA SER A 127 -7.27 -14.46 -7.19
C SER A 127 -7.87 -14.66 -5.79
N PHE A 128 -7.98 -13.62 -4.97
CA PHE A 128 -8.66 -13.68 -3.67
C PHE A 128 -10.18 -13.72 -3.77
N GLY A 129 -10.75 -13.26 -4.89
CA GLY A 129 -12.19 -13.21 -5.12
C GLY A 129 -12.80 -14.48 -5.69
N LEU A 130 -11.96 -15.40 -6.20
CA LEU A 130 -12.31 -16.71 -6.72
C LEU A 130 -12.28 -17.77 -5.60
#